data_AF-A0A452ZIP5-F1
#
_entry.id   AF-A0A452ZIP5-F1
#
_cell.length_a   1.000
_cell.length_b   1.000
_cell.length_c   1.000
_cell.angle_alpha   90.00
_cell.angle_beta   90.00
_cell.angle_gamma   90.00
#
_symmetry.space_group_name_H-M   'P 1'
#
loop_
_entity.id
_entity.type
_entity.pdbx_description
1 polymer ?
#
loop_
_entity_poly.entity_id
_entity_poly.type
_entity_poly.pdbx_seq_one_letter_code
_entity_poly.pdbx_strand_id
1 'polypeptide(L)'
;MDDLDQNVNTEAGLLWCEASRDAKDVSLRCSLEELMDLSATIFYQAYKSPTPIRGDDEKKLKTEDVISRITNSLKKGSLCWIGTTCLLVHKYGYRVDKSLLISWLQACCQSLKSALSKANVIRSQDSLLWIIRALKEFSAMFIVNTREESHCLLTKGEMSTVEGYWQDIWNSLIHALPLFSPTALVADSALNLLGGMIMRDQVHTSVVSEDTWNLQTFKQSP
;
A
#
# COMPACT_ATOMS: atom_id res chain seq x y z
N MET A 1 -40.57 -0.24 -31.23
CA MET A 1 -39.80 -1.31 -31.88
C MET A 1 -38.37 -0.84 -31.87
N ASP A 2 -37.54 -1.64 -31.20
CA ASP A 2 -36.08 -1.62 -31.10
C ASP A 2 -35.45 -0.63 -30.10
N ASP A 3 -35.42 -1.15 -28.87
CA ASP A 3 -34.34 -1.18 -27.88
C ASP A 3 -32.97 -0.60 -28.29
N LEU A 4 -32.38 0.20 -27.40
CA LEU A 4 -31.09 -0.14 -26.80
C LEU A 4 -30.87 0.64 -25.49
N ASP A 5 -30.96 -0.09 -24.39
CA ASP A 5 -30.46 0.32 -23.08
C ASP A 5 -28.99 0.74 -23.18
N GLN A 6 -28.71 2.04 -23.05
CA GLN A 6 -27.39 2.51 -22.63
C GLN A 6 -27.25 2.24 -21.13
N ASN A 7 -27.02 0.97 -20.80
CA ASN A 7 -26.45 0.59 -19.52
C ASN A 7 -25.02 1.16 -19.48
N VAL A 8 -24.88 2.38 -18.97
CA VAL A 8 -23.60 2.95 -18.59
C VAL A 8 -23.16 2.20 -17.34
N ASN A 9 -22.61 1.00 -17.54
CA ASN A 9 -21.72 0.38 -16.58
C ASN A 9 -20.55 1.35 -16.38
N THR A 10 -20.72 2.28 -15.44
CA THR A 10 -19.61 3.08 -14.89
C THR A 10 -18.88 2.19 -13.90
N GLU A 11 -18.37 1.07 -14.40
CA GLU A 11 -17.28 0.36 -13.76
C GLU A 11 -16.05 0.87 -14.49
N ALA A 12 -15.59 2.06 -14.09
CA ALA A 12 -14.24 2.51 -14.37
C ALA A 12 -13.32 1.59 -13.58
N GLY A 13 -13.14 0.37 -14.12
CA GLY A 13 -12.31 -0.66 -13.56
C GLY A 13 -10.92 -0.10 -13.37
N LEU A 14 -10.47 -0.10 -12.11
CA LEU A 14 -9.06 -0.09 -11.75
C LEU A 14 -8.36 -1.09 -12.66
N LEU A 15 -7.71 -0.61 -13.70
CA LEU A 15 -6.88 -1.43 -14.56
C LEU A 15 -5.49 -0.80 -14.44
N TRP A 16 -4.77 -1.21 -13.39
CA TRP A 16 -3.41 -0.75 -13.14
C TRP A 16 -2.38 -1.37 -14.12
N CYS A 17 -2.86 -2.08 -15.15
CA CYS A 17 -2.09 -2.57 -16.29
C CYS A 17 -1.68 -1.43 -17.23
N GLU A 18 -0.66 -0.66 -16.86
CA GLU A 18 0.03 0.18 -17.83
C GLU A 18 0.88 -0.67 -18.78
N ALA A 19 0.73 -0.38 -20.08
CA ALA A 19 1.06 -1.23 -21.21
C ALA A 19 2.52 -1.74 -21.23
N SER A 20 2.69 -3.06 -21.23
CA SER A 20 3.92 -3.71 -21.70
C SER A 20 3.76 -4.13 -23.16
N ARG A 21 4.88 -4.22 -23.90
CA ARG A 21 4.93 -4.49 -25.35
C ARG A 21 4.52 -5.92 -25.74
N ASP A 22 4.08 -6.75 -24.79
CA ASP A 22 3.70 -8.14 -25.01
C ASP A 22 2.28 -8.42 -24.47
N ALA A 23 1.35 -8.73 -25.36
CA ALA A 23 -0.06 -8.98 -25.03
C ALA A 23 -0.25 -10.13 -24.02
N LYS A 24 0.68 -11.09 -23.97
CA LYS A 24 0.61 -12.20 -23.00
C LYS A 24 0.98 -11.76 -21.59
N ASP A 25 1.97 -10.88 -21.47
CA ASP A 25 2.42 -10.33 -20.18
C ASP A 25 1.36 -9.39 -19.59
N VAL A 26 0.69 -8.59 -20.44
CA VAL A 26 -0.46 -7.77 -20.03
C VAL A 26 -1.61 -8.64 -19.53
N SER A 27 -1.99 -9.71 -20.25
CA SER A 27 -3.07 -10.60 -19.81
C SER A 27 -2.78 -11.25 -18.45
N LEU A 28 -1.55 -11.70 -18.20
CA LEU A 28 -1.16 -12.30 -16.92
C LEU A 28 -1.17 -11.29 -15.78
N ARG A 29 -0.73 -10.06 -16.02
CA ARG A 29 -0.75 -8.96 -15.04
C ARG A 29 -2.18 -8.59 -14.65
N CYS A 30 -3.08 -8.49 -15.62
CA CYS A 30 -4.48 -8.16 -15.33
C CYS A 30 -5.19 -9.30 -14.60
N SER A 31 -4.96 -10.56 -14.98
CA SER A 31 -5.47 -11.71 -14.21
C SER A 31 -4.91 -11.78 -12.79
N LEU A 32 -3.63 -11.40 -12.58
CA LEU A 32 -3.03 -11.36 -11.26
C LEU A 32 -3.67 -10.27 -10.38
N GLU A 33 -3.95 -9.11 -10.96
CA GLU A 33 -4.65 -8.01 -10.29
C GLU A 33 -6.08 -8.38 -9.91
N GLU A 34 -6.83 -8.99 -10.81
CA GLU A 34 -8.18 -9.53 -10.54
C GLU A 34 -8.16 -10.56 -9.41
N LEU A 35 -7.17 -11.46 -9.40
CA LEU A 35 -6.99 -12.43 -8.32
C LEU A 35 -6.66 -11.76 -6.98
N MET A 36 -5.83 -10.72 -6.99
CA MET A 36 -5.52 -9.94 -5.79
C MET A 36 -6.73 -9.13 -5.29
N ASP A 37 -7.60 -8.70 -6.20
CA ASP A 37 -8.83 -8.00 -5.84
C ASP A 37 -9.88 -8.94 -5.24
N LEU A 38 -10.02 -10.12 -5.85
CA LEU A 38 -10.88 -11.18 -5.34
C LEU A 38 -10.40 -11.65 -3.96
N SER A 39 -9.09 -11.87 -3.78
CA SER A 39 -8.53 -12.26 -2.48
C SER A 39 -8.73 -11.16 -1.43
N ALA A 40 -8.64 -9.88 -1.78
CA ALA A 40 -8.91 -8.77 -0.87
C ALA A 40 -10.37 -8.79 -0.38
N THR A 41 -11.30 -9.05 -1.29
CA THR A 41 -12.73 -9.15 -0.97
C THR A 41 -13.03 -10.37 -0.10
N ILE A 42 -12.51 -11.55 -0.46
CA ILE A 42 -12.69 -12.78 0.33
C ILE A 42 -12.11 -12.62 1.72
N PHE A 43 -10.90 -12.06 1.83
CA PHE A 43 -10.26 -11.85 3.12
C PHE A 43 -11.05 -10.89 3.98
N TYR A 44 -11.53 -9.77 3.42
CA TYR A 44 -12.38 -8.83 4.16
C TYR A 44 -13.69 -9.48 4.62
N GLN A 45 -14.32 -10.31 3.78
CA GLN A 45 -15.53 -11.04 4.16
C GLN A 45 -15.25 -12.06 5.28
N ALA A 46 -14.14 -12.79 5.22
CA ALA A 46 -13.72 -13.72 6.26
C ALA A 46 -13.42 -12.99 7.59
N TYR A 47 -12.79 -11.81 7.50
CA TYR A 47 -12.52 -10.94 8.64
C TYR A 47 -13.80 -10.37 9.28
N LYS A 48 -14.78 -9.94 8.45
CA LYS A 48 -16.02 -9.31 8.92
C LYS A 48 -17.06 -10.31 9.42
N SER A 49 -17.10 -11.51 8.85
CA SER A 49 -18.19 -12.47 9.08
C SER A 49 -18.33 -12.79 10.59
N PRO A 50 -19.41 -12.33 11.25
CA PRO A 50 -19.71 -12.77 12.59
C PRO A 50 -20.30 -14.17 12.47
N THR A 51 -19.51 -15.22 12.68
CA THR A 51 -20.11 -16.56 12.73
C THR A 51 -21.05 -16.67 13.93
N PRO A 52 -22.29 -17.15 13.76
CA PRO A 52 -23.26 -17.25 14.84
C PRO A 52 -22.83 -18.29 15.88
N ILE A 53 -23.05 -17.93 17.14
CA ILE A 53 -23.30 -18.74 18.34
C ILE A 53 -22.97 -20.25 18.17
N ARG A 54 -21.80 -20.65 18.71
CA ARG A 54 -21.41 -21.97 19.28
C ARG A 54 -20.02 -22.41 18.78
N GLY A 55 -19.03 -22.36 19.69
CA GLY A 55 -17.64 -22.82 19.50
C GLY A 55 -16.66 -21.72 19.08
N ASP A 56 -16.51 -20.68 19.91
CA ASP A 56 -15.88 -19.38 19.56
C ASP A 56 -14.33 -19.39 19.57
N ASP A 57 -13.69 -20.18 20.42
CA ASP A 57 -12.22 -20.13 20.58
C ASP A 57 -11.47 -20.70 19.37
N GLU A 58 -11.91 -21.84 18.82
CA GLU A 58 -11.21 -22.48 17.71
C GLU A 58 -11.28 -21.66 16.41
N LYS A 59 -12.35 -20.87 16.22
CA LYS A 59 -12.53 -20.02 15.03
C LYS A 59 -11.79 -18.68 15.15
N LYS A 60 -11.74 -18.10 16.36
CA LYS A 60 -10.88 -16.93 16.64
C LYS A 60 -9.41 -17.29 16.45
N LEU A 61 -8.97 -18.42 16.99
CA LEU A 61 -7.61 -18.95 16.79
C LEU A 61 -7.27 -19.15 15.31
N LYS A 62 -8.22 -19.65 14.49
CA LYS A 62 -8.03 -19.78 13.03
C LYS A 62 -7.91 -18.42 12.32
N THR A 63 -8.69 -17.43 12.74
CA THR A 63 -8.66 -16.08 12.15
C THR A 63 -7.36 -15.36 12.50
N GLU A 64 -6.93 -15.46 13.75
CA GLU A 64 -5.64 -14.96 14.23
C GLU A 64 -4.46 -15.65 13.51
N ASP A 65 -4.53 -16.97 13.29
CA ASP A 65 -3.52 -17.70 12.50
C ASP A 65 -3.44 -17.14 11.06
N VAL A 66 -4.58 -16.92 10.39
CA VAL A 66 -4.58 -16.33 9.03
C VAL A 66 -3.99 -14.91 9.03
N ILE A 67 -4.37 -14.05 9.99
CA ILE A 67 -3.83 -12.69 10.12
C ILE A 67 -2.31 -12.73 10.33
N SER A 68 -1.83 -13.65 11.17
CA SER A 68 -0.40 -13.82 11.44
C SER A 68 0.36 -14.29 10.21
N ARG A 69 -0.22 -15.21 9.43
CA ARG A 69 0.36 -15.72 8.17
C ARG A 69 0.46 -14.63 7.11
N ILE A 70 -0.55 -13.78 6.98
CA ILE A 70 -0.53 -12.65 6.05
C ILE A 70 0.51 -11.64 6.48
N THR A 71 0.53 -11.26 7.76
CA THR A 71 1.54 -10.35 8.31
C THR A 71 2.96 -10.88 8.05
N ASN A 72 3.19 -12.17 8.26
CA ASN A 72 4.49 -12.81 7.98
C ASN A 72 4.81 -12.84 6.48
N SER A 73 3.80 -13.04 5.62
CA SER A 73 3.98 -13.04 4.16
C SER A 73 4.25 -11.64 3.61
N LEU A 74 3.63 -10.62 4.21
CA LEU A 74 3.93 -9.22 3.96
C LEU A 74 5.38 -8.92 4.30
N LYS A 75 5.84 -9.25 5.52
CA LYS A 75 7.24 -9.06 5.94
C LYS A 75 8.26 -9.73 5.00
N LYS A 76 7.90 -10.88 4.43
CA LYS A 76 8.73 -11.60 3.42
C LYS A 76 8.75 -10.91 2.04
N GLY A 77 7.91 -9.92 1.81
CA GLY A 77 7.81 -9.21 0.53
C GLY A 77 7.07 -10.00 -0.54
N SER A 78 6.09 -10.83 -0.17
CA SER A 78 5.28 -11.57 -1.15
C SER A 78 4.41 -10.61 -1.98
N LEU A 79 4.65 -10.58 -3.30
CA LEU A 79 3.94 -9.70 -4.24
C LEU A 79 2.43 -9.81 -4.12
N CYS A 80 1.88 -11.04 -4.19
CA CYS A 80 0.43 -11.25 -4.18
C CYS A 80 -0.21 -10.76 -2.88
N TRP A 81 0.44 -10.98 -1.73
CA TRP A 81 -0.07 -10.53 -0.44
C TRP A 81 0.05 -9.03 -0.25
N ILE A 82 1.10 -8.40 -0.78
CA ILE A 82 1.25 -6.94 -0.79
C ILE A 82 0.16 -6.30 -1.65
N GLY A 83 -0.08 -6.81 -2.87
CA GLY A 83 -1.13 -6.30 -3.74
C GLY A 83 -2.54 -6.55 -3.19
N THR A 84 -2.80 -7.74 -2.63
CA THR A 84 -4.04 -8.04 -1.90
C THR A 84 -4.27 -7.04 -0.77
N THR A 85 -3.24 -6.77 0.04
CA THR A 85 -3.34 -5.84 1.18
C THR A 85 -3.54 -4.40 0.70
N CYS A 86 -2.86 -3.99 -0.37
CA CYS A 86 -3.06 -2.70 -1.03
C CYS A 86 -4.53 -2.49 -1.40
N LEU A 87 -5.11 -3.44 -2.15
CA LEU A 87 -6.50 -3.35 -2.62
C LEU A 87 -7.50 -3.45 -1.46
N LEU A 88 -7.19 -4.24 -0.44
CA LEU A 88 -8.00 -4.32 0.77
C LEU A 88 -8.02 -3.00 1.53
N VAL A 89 -6.86 -2.37 1.73
CA VAL A 89 -6.76 -1.07 2.43
C VAL A 89 -7.50 0.00 1.63
N HIS A 90 -7.33 0.01 0.31
CA HIS A 90 -8.03 0.92 -0.59
C HIS A 90 -9.56 0.80 -0.47
N LYS A 91 -10.10 -0.43 -0.52
CA LYS A 91 -11.56 -0.66 -0.53
C LYS A 91 -12.21 -0.66 0.86
N TYR A 92 -11.51 -1.19 1.85
CA TYR A 92 -12.07 -1.55 3.15
C TYR A 92 -11.28 -1.01 4.34
N GLY A 93 -10.21 -0.24 4.13
CA GLY A 93 -9.29 0.19 5.20
C GLY A 93 -10.00 0.85 6.38
N TYR A 94 -11.01 1.67 6.15
CA TYR A 94 -11.81 2.33 7.20
C TYR A 94 -12.63 1.38 8.09
N ARG A 95 -12.75 0.11 7.71
CA ARG A 95 -13.49 -0.94 8.44
C ARG A 95 -12.56 -1.96 9.10
N VAL A 96 -11.25 -1.84 8.91
CA VAL A 96 -10.24 -2.73 9.48
C VAL A 96 -9.76 -2.15 10.82
N ASP A 97 -9.50 -3.04 11.78
CA ASP A 97 -8.95 -2.63 13.07
C ASP A 97 -7.63 -1.86 12.93
N LYS A 98 -7.48 -0.79 13.72
CA LYS A 98 -6.32 0.11 13.65
C LYS A 98 -5.01 -0.60 13.96
N SER A 99 -4.99 -1.50 14.95
CA SER A 99 -3.79 -2.24 15.33
C SER A 99 -3.30 -3.15 14.18
N LEU A 100 -4.24 -3.70 13.41
CA LEU A 100 -3.94 -4.50 12.23
C LEU A 100 -3.38 -3.65 11.09
N LEU A 101 -3.95 -2.46 10.85
CA LEU A 101 -3.42 -1.51 9.86
C LEU A 101 -1.98 -1.07 10.21
N ILE A 102 -1.69 -0.78 11.48
CA ILE A 102 -0.34 -0.42 11.95
C ILE A 102 0.62 -1.59 11.75
N SER A 103 0.21 -2.82 12.09
CA SER A 103 1.00 -4.03 11.88
C SER A 103 1.34 -4.28 10.40
N TRP A 104 0.37 -4.07 9.51
CA TRP A 104 0.59 -4.21 8.07
C TRP A 104 1.45 -3.08 7.49
N LEU A 105 1.32 -1.85 7.97
CA LEU A 105 2.22 -0.76 7.62
C LEU A 105 3.67 -1.09 8.02
N GLN A 106 3.87 -1.57 9.25
CA GLN A 106 5.17 -2.03 9.73
C GLN A 106 5.73 -3.14 8.82
N ALA A 107 4.89 -4.13 8.47
CA ALA A 107 5.29 -5.22 7.59
C ALA A 107 5.72 -4.69 6.22
N CYS A 108 4.96 -3.78 5.59
CA CYS A 108 5.31 -3.17 4.31
C CYS A 108 6.61 -2.35 4.38
N CYS A 109 6.84 -1.62 5.47
CA CYS A 109 8.10 -0.90 5.71
C CYS A 109 9.29 -1.88 5.75
N GLN A 110 9.14 -3.03 6.42
CA GLN A 110 10.18 -4.08 6.42
C GLN A 110 10.39 -4.68 5.04
N SER A 111 9.31 -4.94 4.28
CA SER A 111 9.39 -5.43 2.90
C SER A 111 10.13 -4.46 2.00
N LEU A 112 9.88 -3.15 2.15
CA LEU A 112 10.57 -2.10 1.40
C LEU A 112 12.07 -2.12 1.69
N LYS A 113 12.47 -2.08 2.98
CA LYS A 113 13.88 -2.17 3.38
C LYS A 113 14.53 -3.46 2.86
N SER A 114 13.82 -4.58 2.91
CA SER A 114 14.32 -5.86 2.38
C SER A 114 14.48 -5.84 0.86
N ALA A 115 13.53 -5.26 0.12
CA ALA A 115 13.58 -5.14 -1.33
C ALA A 115 14.74 -4.23 -1.79
N LEU A 116 15.06 -3.20 -1.00
CA LEU A 116 16.12 -2.24 -1.29
C LEU A 116 17.52 -2.69 -0.82
N SER A 117 17.62 -3.53 0.22
CA SER A 117 18.90 -3.84 0.89
C SER A 117 19.82 -4.85 0.19
N LYS A 118 19.40 -5.53 -0.87
CA LYS A 118 20.22 -6.58 -1.51
C LYS A 118 19.92 -6.71 -2.99
N ALA A 119 20.79 -6.24 -3.88
CA ALA A 119 21.03 -6.72 -5.26
C ALA A 119 19.82 -7.19 -6.14
N ASN A 120 18.58 -6.76 -5.83
CA ASN A 120 17.33 -7.28 -6.37
C ASN A 120 16.45 -6.18 -7.00
N VAL A 121 16.87 -4.91 -6.94
CA VAL A 121 16.11 -3.78 -7.51
C VAL A 121 15.75 -4.01 -8.98
N ILE A 122 16.59 -4.76 -9.71
CA ILE A 122 16.38 -5.10 -11.13
C ILE A 122 15.47 -6.34 -11.30
N ARG A 123 15.47 -7.31 -10.36
CA ARG A 123 14.77 -8.60 -10.48
C ARG A 123 13.35 -8.58 -9.90
N SER A 124 13.03 -7.64 -9.01
CA SER A 124 11.73 -7.58 -8.30
C SER A 124 11.04 -6.22 -8.44
N GLN A 125 11.05 -5.64 -9.64
CA GLN A 125 10.43 -4.34 -9.92
C GLN A 125 8.93 -4.34 -9.64
N ASP A 126 8.22 -5.40 -10.04
CA ASP A 126 6.78 -5.52 -9.80
C ASP A 126 6.47 -5.60 -8.30
N SER A 127 7.26 -6.34 -7.52
CA SER A 127 7.09 -6.41 -6.06
C SER A 127 7.33 -5.04 -5.41
N LEU A 128 8.38 -4.33 -5.84
CA LEU A 128 8.70 -2.99 -5.33
C LEU A 128 7.60 -1.98 -5.66
N LEU A 129 7.07 -2.03 -6.88
CA LEU A 129 5.96 -1.19 -7.32
C LEU A 129 4.72 -1.43 -6.46
N TRP A 130 4.35 -2.69 -6.21
CA TRP A 130 3.24 -3.04 -5.34
C TRP A 130 3.45 -2.61 -3.89
N ILE A 131 4.69 -2.69 -3.36
CA ILE A 131 5.01 -2.16 -2.03
C ILE A 131 4.77 -0.65 -1.98
N ILE A 132 5.27 0.10 -2.96
CA ILE A 132 5.10 1.55 -3.02
C ILE A 132 3.60 1.92 -3.14
N ARG A 133 2.84 1.18 -3.96
CA ARG A 133 1.38 1.36 -4.07
C ARG A 133 0.68 1.11 -2.75
N ALA A 134 0.98 0.02 -2.06
CA ALA A 134 0.42 -0.27 -0.73
C ALA A 134 0.71 0.86 0.26
N LEU A 135 1.95 1.36 0.28
CA LEU A 135 2.35 2.47 1.14
C LEU A 135 1.61 3.78 0.82
N LYS A 136 1.27 4.04 -0.45
CA LYS A 136 0.42 5.18 -0.82
C LYS A 136 -0.98 5.07 -0.23
N GLU A 137 -1.59 3.89 -0.28
CA GLU A 137 -2.90 3.65 0.32
C GLU A 137 -2.85 3.82 1.84
N PHE A 138 -1.82 3.29 2.51
CA PHE A 138 -1.61 3.53 3.94
C PHE A 138 -1.39 5.01 4.26
N SER A 139 -0.62 5.73 3.44
CA SER A 139 -0.38 7.16 3.62
C SER A 139 -1.68 7.97 3.46
N ALA A 140 -2.58 7.57 2.56
CA ALA A 140 -3.90 8.18 2.42
C ALA A 140 -4.84 7.83 3.57
N MET A 141 -4.69 6.65 4.17
CA MET A 141 -5.51 6.22 5.32
C MET A 141 -5.08 6.85 6.64
N PHE A 142 -3.76 7.00 6.87
CA PHE A 142 -3.20 7.61 8.08
C PHE A 142 -3.04 9.13 7.94
N ILE A 143 -4.01 9.82 7.34
CA ILE A 143 -4.02 11.28 7.31
C ILE A 143 -4.14 11.80 8.75
N VAL A 144 -3.05 12.42 9.21
CA VAL A 144 -3.00 13.18 10.45
C VAL A 144 -3.63 14.54 10.17
N ASN A 145 -4.96 14.62 10.10
CA ASN A 145 -5.61 15.94 10.06
C ASN A 145 -6.43 16.16 11.33
N THR A 146 -6.00 17.17 12.07
CA THR A 146 -6.53 17.76 13.31
C THR A 146 -7.85 18.49 13.11
N ARG A 147 -8.49 18.29 11.97
CA ARG A 147 -9.82 18.81 11.66
C ARG A 147 -10.73 17.61 11.48
N GLU A 148 -11.54 17.40 12.51
CA GLU A 148 -12.78 16.62 12.56
C GLU A 148 -12.98 15.65 11.38
N GLU A 149 -12.89 14.34 11.66
CA GLU A 149 -13.15 13.19 10.77
C GLU A 149 -11.92 12.47 10.17
N SER A 150 -10.84 12.29 10.94
CA SER A 150 -9.89 11.20 10.66
C SER A 150 -10.49 9.86 11.14
N HIS A 151 -10.80 8.93 10.23
CA HIS A 151 -11.37 7.61 10.55
C HIS A 151 -10.48 6.74 11.46
N CYS A 152 -9.19 7.10 11.61
CA CYS A 152 -8.21 6.41 12.41
C CYS A 152 -7.57 7.35 13.45
N LEU A 153 -8.31 7.74 14.49
CA LEU A 153 -7.73 8.47 15.63
C LEU A 153 -6.69 7.57 16.34
N LEU A 154 -5.42 7.83 16.11
CA LEU A 154 -4.31 7.14 16.77
C LEU A 154 -4.09 7.70 18.17
N THR A 155 -3.75 6.84 19.12
CA THR A 155 -3.21 7.30 20.41
C THR A 155 -1.85 7.96 20.20
N LYS A 156 -1.41 8.79 21.16
CA LYS A 156 -0.10 9.46 21.09
C LYS A 156 1.07 8.48 20.87
N GLY A 157 1.02 7.30 21.49
CA GLY A 157 2.04 6.26 21.32
C GLY A 157 2.02 5.64 19.92
N GLU A 158 0.84 5.33 19.40
CA GLU A 158 0.68 4.81 18.04
C GLU A 158 1.08 5.84 16.98
N MET A 159 0.76 7.12 17.19
CA MET A 159 1.17 8.23 16.33
C MET A 159 2.69 8.30 16.23
N SER A 160 3.42 8.30 17.35
CA SER A 160 4.89 8.29 17.34
C SER A 160 5.49 7.05 16.68
N THR A 161 4.81 5.91 16.78
CA THR A 161 5.24 4.66 16.14
C THR A 161 5.08 4.73 14.62
N VAL A 162 3.93 5.23 14.17
CA VAL A 162 3.60 5.41 12.75
C VAL A 162 4.50 6.48 12.11
N GLU A 163 4.77 7.59 12.80
CA GLU A 163 5.75 8.59 12.38
C GLU A 163 7.15 7.99 12.20
N GLY A 164 7.60 7.13 13.14
CA GLY A 164 8.86 6.40 13.01
C GLY A 164 8.91 5.53 11.75
N TYR A 165 7.82 4.85 11.41
CA TYR A 165 7.73 4.07 10.17
C TYR A 165 7.73 4.94 8.91
N TRP A 166 7.05 6.09 8.93
CA TRP A 166 7.08 7.02 7.81
C TRP A 166 8.46 7.62 7.59
N GLN A 167 9.17 7.99 8.66
CA GLN A 167 10.54 8.46 8.58
C GLN A 167 11.48 7.40 7.99
N ASP A 168 11.31 6.14 8.40
CA ASP A 168 12.06 5.01 7.86
C ASP A 168 11.81 4.78 6.36
N ILE A 169 10.55 4.86 5.94
CA ILE A 169 10.14 4.74 4.53
C ILE A 169 10.74 5.89 3.72
N TRP A 170 10.62 7.12 4.21
CA TRP A 170 11.18 8.32 3.60
C TRP A 170 12.68 8.15 3.36
N ASN A 171 13.42 7.84 4.42
CA ASN A 171 14.87 7.63 4.35
C ASN A 171 15.20 6.53 3.34
N SER A 172 14.49 5.41 3.37
CA SER A 172 14.75 4.29 2.45
C SER A 172 14.54 4.67 0.99
N LEU A 173 13.48 5.42 0.68
CA LEU A 173 13.14 5.84 -0.68
C LEU A 173 14.08 6.92 -1.21
N ILE A 174 14.39 7.95 -0.42
CA ILE A 174 15.30 9.04 -0.83
C ILE A 174 16.67 8.49 -1.22
N HIS A 175 17.24 7.58 -0.40
CA HIS A 175 18.52 6.94 -0.71
C HIS A 175 18.45 5.99 -1.90
N ALA A 176 17.26 5.44 -2.19
CA ALA A 176 17.05 4.52 -3.32
C ALA A 176 16.63 5.21 -4.63
N LEU A 177 16.27 6.51 -4.63
CA LEU A 177 15.89 7.25 -5.83
C LEU A 177 16.90 7.11 -6.98
N PRO A 178 18.23 7.21 -6.75
CA PRO A 178 19.21 7.01 -7.82
C PRO A 178 19.16 5.60 -8.44
N LEU A 179 18.75 4.60 -7.66
CA LEU A 179 18.64 3.21 -8.10
C LEU A 179 17.44 2.98 -9.02
N PHE A 180 16.43 3.85 -9.00
CA PHE A 180 15.22 3.74 -9.82
C PHE A 180 15.34 4.36 -11.20
N SER A 181 16.44 5.05 -11.50
CA SER A 181 16.69 5.72 -12.80
C SER A 181 16.37 4.88 -14.05
N PRO A 182 16.60 3.54 -14.09
CA PRO A 182 16.24 2.71 -15.24
C PRO A 182 14.74 2.39 -15.38
N THR A 183 13.91 2.69 -14.37
CA THR A 183 12.52 2.22 -14.26
C THR A 183 11.56 3.36 -13.94
N ALA A 184 11.13 4.09 -14.98
CA ALA A 184 10.28 5.28 -14.86
C ALA A 184 9.06 5.05 -13.94
N LEU A 185 8.33 3.95 -14.12
CA LEU A 185 7.13 3.63 -13.31
C LEU A 185 7.39 3.53 -11.79
N VAL A 186 8.53 2.94 -11.40
CA VAL A 186 8.92 2.80 -9.99
C VAL A 186 9.37 4.15 -9.43
N ALA A 187 10.15 4.91 -10.20
CA ALA A 187 10.59 6.25 -9.83
C ALA A 187 9.41 7.21 -9.65
N ASP A 188 8.49 7.27 -10.62
CA ASP A 188 7.29 8.10 -10.57
C ASP A 188 6.39 7.69 -9.39
N SER A 189 6.26 6.38 -9.15
CA SER A 189 5.50 5.90 -8.00
C SER A 189 6.14 6.32 -6.67
N ALA A 190 7.46 6.21 -6.54
CA ALA A 190 8.20 6.63 -5.34
C ALA A 190 8.10 8.13 -5.10
N LEU A 191 8.29 8.95 -6.14
CA LEU A 191 8.19 10.42 -6.06
C LEU A 191 6.78 10.86 -5.65
N ASN A 192 5.74 10.24 -6.22
CA ASN A 192 4.35 10.51 -5.83
C ASN A 192 4.08 10.15 -4.36
N LEU A 193 4.66 9.06 -3.84
CA LEU A 193 4.54 8.70 -2.43
C LEU A 193 5.24 9.75 -1.54
N LEU A 194 6.48 10.11 -1.86
CA LEU A 194 7.25 11.13 -1.14
C LEU A 194 6.51 12.47 -1.11
N GLY A 195 6.00 12.93 -2.27
CA GLY A 195 5.19 14.14 -2.36
C GLY A 195 3.92 14.06 -1.51
N GLY A 196 3.22 12.93 -1.56
CA GLY A 196 2.05 12.69 -0.72
C GLY A 196 2.34 12.71 0.78
N MET A 197 3.50 12.19 1.19
CA MET A 197 3.95 12.22 2.59
C MET A 197 4.26 13.65 3.07
N ILE A 198 4.86 14.49 2.22
CA ILE A 198 5.07 15.92 2.52
C ILE A 198 3.73 16.65 2.68
N MET A 199 2.82 16.48 1.72
CA MET A 199 1.51 17.17 1.73
C MET A 199 0.62 16.78 2.92
N ARG A 200 0.90 15.64 3.56
CA ARG A 200 0.16 15.11 4.72
C ARG A 200 0.89 15.30 6.04
N ASP A 201 2.01 16.02 6.06
CA ASP A 201 2.87 16.25 7.24
C ASP A 201 3.26 14.96 7.97
N GLN A 202 3.52 13.88 7.21
CA GLN A 202 3.84 12.56 7.76
C GLN A 202 5.34 12.39 8.07
N VAL A 203 6.16 13.37 7.70
CA VAL A 203 7.62 13.36 7.88
C VAL A 203 8.05 14.76 8.27
N HIS A 204 8.94 14.85 9.27
CA HIS A 204 9.55 16.12 9.62
C HIS A 204 10.50 16.56 8.50
N THR A 205 10.12 17.61 7.78
CA THR A 205 10.85 18.19 6.64
C THR A 205 12.23 18.74 7.02
N SER A 206 12.54 18.89 8.31
CA SER A 206 13.85 19.31 8.81
C SER A 206 15.00 18.31 8.58
N VAL A 207 14.69 17.08 8.13
CA VAL A 207 15.68 16.02 7.85
C VAL A 207 16.06 15.95 6.36
N VAL A 208 15.50 16.81 5.51
CA VAL A 208 15.84 16.87 4.09
C VAL A 208 17.09 17.75 3.92
N SER A 209 18.24 17.15 3.60
CA SER A 209 19.44 17.92 3.21
C SER A 209 19.09 18.82 2.03
N GLU A 210 19.59 20.06 2.04
CA GLU A 210 19.41 21.09 1.00
C GLU A 210 19.73 20.55 -0.40
N ASP A 211 20.64 19.57 -0.49
CA ASP A 211 21.01 18.84 -1.72
C ASP A 211 19.85 18.06 -2.36
N THR A 212 18.86 17.63 -1.57
CA THR A 212 17.70 16.86 -2.04
C THR A 212 16.63 17.78 -2.63
N TRP A 213 16.53 19.01 -2.12
CA TRP A 213 15.68 20.06 -2.71
C TRP A 213 16.20 20.51 -4.08
N ASN A 214 17.51 20.44 -4.30
CA ASN A 214 18.16 20.81 -5.56
C ASN A 214 17.84 19.85 -6.73
N LEU A 215 17.18 18.71 -6.49
CA LEU A 215 16.75 17.78 -7.55
C LEU A 215 15.50 18.23 -8.34
N GLN A 216 14.99 19.45 -8.11
CA GLN A 216 13.97 20.14 -8.94
C GLN A 216 12.66 19.36 -9.22
N THR A 217 12.27 18.40 -8.39
CA THR A 217 10.98 17.69 -8.54
C THR A 217 9.82 18.36 -7.80
N PHE A 218 10.08 19.26 -6.85
CA PHE A 218 9.03 19.98 -6.12
C PHE A 218 9.16 21.48 -6.36
N LYS A 219 8.34 22.02 -7.28
CA LYS A 219 8.31 23.45 -7.65
C LYS A 219 7.53 24.35 -6.69
N GLN A 220 7.16 23.87 -5.52
CA GLN A 220 6.55 24.71 -4.48
C GLN A 220 7.20 24.41 -3.15
N SER A 221 7.98 25.38 -2.66
CA SER A 221 8.27 25.47 -1.23
C SER A 221 6.99 25.93 -0.51
N PRO A 222 6.84 25.60 0.79
CA PRO A 222 5.90 26.30 1.65
C PRO A 222 6.22 27.81 1.72
#